data_AF-A0A2V9QX75-F1
#
_entry.id   AF-A0A2V9QX75-F1
#
_cell.length_a   1.000
_cell.length_b   1.000
_cell.length_c   1.000
_cell.angle_alpha   90.00
_cell.angle_beta   90.00
_cell.angle_gamma   90.00
#
_symmetry.space_group_name_H-M   'P 1'
#
loop_
_entity.id
_entity.type
_entity.pdbx_description
1 polymer ?
#
loop_
_entity_poly.entity_id
_entity_poly.type
_entity_poly.pdbx_seq_one_letter_code
_entity_poly.pdbx_strand_id
1 'polypeptide(L)'
;MLKEIILRMTQIDNRPKEPSMAIGKQAPRLRFAPSPTGFLHIGAFRTALFSWLYARHTGGQFILRIEDTDTARTVEGAVDDFINGLAWLGTDIDEGPVIGGLYGPYYQVQRSSLYQQYASQLIASGHAYRCYCTPERLEAMRKAQEAQKLPPRYDRHCRYLTDEEHTANEVAGLSWTVRFAMPLDGETVVHDQLHGNMVFKNSDLDDMVILKSNGLAPYHLAHLVDDHLMGITHVLRGEEWIPSAPRHVQLHKALGWEVPLYYHLPNVLGKDKKKLSKRRNA
;
A
#
# COMPACT_ATOMS: atom_id res chain seq x y z
N MET A 1 27.29 28.16 25.90
CA MET A 1 25.87 27.87 26.20
C MET A 1 25.01 27.74 24.93
N LEU A 2 24.83 28.77 24.08
CA LEU A 2 24.01 28.63 22.84
C LEU A 2 24.61 27.67 21.78
N LYS A 3 25.95 27.62 21.65
CA LYS A 3 26.63 26.73 20.68
C LYS A 3 26.58 25.23 21.08
N GLU A 4 26.49 24.91 22.36
CA GLU A 4 26.36 23.51 22.83
C GLU A 4 24.94 22.97 22.71
N ILE A 5 23.93 23.86 22.74
CA ILE A 5 22.53 23.48 22.53
C ILE A 5 22.29 23.14 21.05
N ILE A 6 22.86 23.93 20.12
CA ILE A 6 22.75 23.66 18.69
C ILE A 6 23.45 22.34 18.30
N LEU A 7 24.59 22.02 18.93
CA LEU A 7 25.33 20.79 18.66
C LEU A 7 24.60 19.52 19.18
N ARG A 8 23.78 19.65 20.24
CA ARG A 8 22.95 18.54 20.77
C ARG A 8 21.65 18.31 19.99
N MET A 9 21.17 19.29 19.21
CA MET A 9 20.00 19.12 18.34
C MET A 9 20.32 18.43 17.01
N THR A 10 21.61 18.31 16.66
CA THR A 10 22.06 17.69 15.39
C THR A 10 22.56 16.25 15.53
N GLN A 11 22.42 15.61 16.69
CA GLN A 11 22.91 14.23 16.92
C GLN A 11 21.91 13.35 17.68
N ILE A 12 20.71 13.13 17.12
CA ILE A 12 20.00 11.84 17.24
C ILE A 12 19.23 11.65 15.92
N ASP A 13 19.94 11.17 14.90
CA ASP A 13 19.28 10.63 13.71
C ASP A 13 18.81 9.20 14.02
N ASN A 14 17.59 9.08 14.54
CA ASN A 14 16.91 7.81 14.81
C ASN A 14 16.16 7.26 13.57
N ARG A 15 16.43 7.79 12.37
CA ARG A 15 15.85 7.20 11.16
C ARG A 15 16.41 5.77 11.01
N PRO A 16 15.57 4.78 10.67
CA PRO A 16 16.07 3.52 10.12
C PRO A 16 17.09 3.85 9.03
N LYS A 17 18.27 3.23 9.03
CA LYS A 17 19.24 3.42 7.95
C LYS A 17 18.59 2.98 6.63
N GLU A 18 18.08 3.93 5.87
CA GLU A 18 17.49 3.69 4.56
C GLU A 18 18.61 3.41 3.56
N PRO A 19 18.63 2.26 2.90
CA PRO A 19 19.51 2.05 1.77
C PRO A 19 18.97 2.84 0.56
N SER A 20 19.38 4.10 0.42
CA SER A 20 19.20 4.87 -0.81
C SER A 20 20.19 4.37 -1.86
N MET A 21 19.76 3.48 -2.77
CA MET A 21 20.53 3.08 -3.95
C MET A 21 19.60 2.90 -5.16
N ALA A 22 20.02 3.42 -6.31
CA ALA A 22 19.25 3.43 -7.55
C ALA A 22 18.79 2.02 -8.00
N ILE A 23 17.49 1.86 -8.26
CA ILE A 23 16.80 0.59 -8.59
C ILE A 23 17.48 -0.23 -9.70
N GLY A 24 18.15 0.42 -10.68
CA GLY A 24 18.74 -0.25 -11.84
C GLY A 24 20.06 -1.01 -11.60
N LYS A 25 20.65 -0.96 -10.39
CA LYS A 25 21.94 -1.61 -10.07
C LYS A 25 21.86 -2.71 -9.00
N GLN A 26 20.68 -2.97 -8.44
CA GLN A 26 20.49 -4.02 -7.43
C GLN A 26 19.97 -5.32 -8.03
N ALA A 27 20.29 -6.45 -7.37
CA ALA A 27 19.67 -7.72 -7.68
C ALA A 27 18.13 -7.60 -7.51
N PRO A 28 17.32 -8.05 -8.47
CA PRO A 28 15.88 -7.89 -8.39
C PRO A 28 15.29 -8.54 -7.15
N ARG A 29 14.53 -7.77 -6.36
CA ARG A 29 13.70 -8.27 -5.27
C ARG A 29 12.23 -8.13 -5.64
N LEU A 30 11.52 -9.26 -5.62
CA LEU A 30 10.12 -9.40 -5.97
C LEU A 30 9.35 -9.98 -4.79
N ARG A 31 8.05 -9.72 -4.74
CA ARG A 31 7.17 -10.30 -3.72
C ARG A 31 5.90 -10.89 -4.30
N PHE A 32 5.41 -11.93 -3.64
CA PHE A 32 4.01 -12.30 -3.65
C PHE A 32 3.37 -11.82 -2.35
N ALA A 33 2.33 -10.98 -2.46
CA ALA A 33 1.73 -10.30 -1.32
C ALA A 33 0.20 -10.57 -1.23
N PRO A 34 -0.23 -11.80 -0.91
CA PRO A 34 -1.64 -12.12 -0.81
C PRO A 34 -2.25 -11.64 0.51
N SER A 35 -3.49 -11.14 0.45
CA SER A 35 -4.32 -10.95 1.65
C SER A 35 -5.02 -12.28 1.99
N PRO A 36 -5.02 -12.72 3.26
CA PRO A 36 -5.63 -13.98 3.68
C PRO A 36 -7.18 -13.89 3.77
N THR A 37 -7.82 -13.19 2.83
CA THR A 37 -9.28 -13.02 2.78
C THR A 37 -9.98 -14.11 1.97
N GLY A 38 -9.44 -15.33 2.03
CA GLY A 38 -9.85 -16.51 1.27
C GLY A 38 -8.73 -17.05 0.37
N PHE A 39 -8.94 -18.26 -0.14
CA PHE A 39 -7.95 -19.07 -0.85
C PHE A 39 -7.43 -18.46 -2.17
N LEU A 40 -6.30 -18.99 -2.65
CA LEU A 40 -5.71 -18.53 -3.91
C LEU A 40 -6.57 -18.94 -5.10
N HIS A 41 -6.69 -18.02 -6.05
CA HIS A 41 -7.23 -18.33 -7.37
C HIS A 41 -6.09 -18.38 -8.40
N ILE A 42 -6.37 -18.94 -9.57
CA ILE A 42 -5.39 -19.10 -10.66
C ILE A 42 -4.63 -17.82 -11.02
N GLY A 43 -5.32 -16.68 -11.03
CA GLY A 43 -4.68 -15.37 -11.27
C GLY A 43 -3.63 -14.98 -10.22
N ALA A 44 -3.85 -15.34 -8.94
CA ALA A 44 -2.88 -15.11 -7.87
C ALA A 44 -1.68 -16.04 -8.02
N PHE A 45 -1.91 -17.33 -8.30
CA PHE A 45 -0.84 -18.28 -8.61
C PHE A 45 0.02 -17.85 -9.80
N ARG A 46 -0.61 -17.39 -10.88
CA ARG A 46 0.13 -16.85 -12.04
C ARG A 46 1.02 -15.67 -11.66
N THR A 47 0.52 -14.79 -10.78
CA THR A 47 1.31 -13.64 -10.29
C THR A 47 2.50 -14.11 -9.47
N ALA A 48 2.29 -15.05 -8.53
CA ALA A 48 3.36 -15.64 -7.74
C ALA A 48 4.42 -16.31 -8.63
N LEU A 49 3.97 -17.13 -9.59
CA LEU A 49 4.84 -17.86 -10.52
C LEU A 49 5.67 -16.91 -11.39
N PHE A 50 5.10 -15.83 -11.91
CA PHE A 50 5.86 -14.85 -12.71
C PHE A 50 6.88 -14.09 -11.88
N SER A 51 6.53 -13.69 -10.66
CA SER A 51 7.48 -13.07 -9.73
C SER A 51 8.64 -14.02 -9.40
N TRP A 52 8.34 -15.29 -9.14
CA TRP A 52 9.33 -16.32 -8.85
C TRP A 52 10.22 -16.62 -10.06
N LEU A 53 9.63 -16.86 -11.24
CA LEU A 53 10.36 -17.12 -12.48
C LEU A 53 11.31 -15.97 -12.82
N TYR A 54 10.86 -14.73 -12.68
CA TYR A 54 11.70 -13.57 -12.91
C TYR A 54 12.86 -13.51 -11.93
N ALA A 55 12.58 -13.67 -10.62
CA ALA A 55 13.62 -13.72 -9.59
C ALA A 55 14.67 -14.80 -9.91
N ARG A 56 14.24 -16.03 -10.21
CA ARG A 56 15.17 -17.13 -10.52
C ARG A 56 15.94 -16.91 -11.82
N HIS A 57 15.30 -16.36 -12.85
CA HIS A 57 15.95 -16.06 -14.12
C HIS A 57 17.05 -14.99 -13.99
N THR A 58 16.87 -14.02 -13.09
CA THR A 58 17.80 -12.88 -12.92
C THR A 58 18.74 -13.02 -11.73
N GLY A 59 18.71 -14.14 -11.00
CA GLY A 59 19.45 -14.29 -9.73
C GLY A 59 18.97 -13.34 -8.62
N GLY A 60 17.70 -12.94 -8.68
CA GLY A 60 17.01 -12.13 -7.69
C GLY A 60 16.40 -12.95 -6.54
N GLN A 61 15.57 -12.28 -5.74
CA GLN A 61 14.89 -12.88 -4.58
C GLN A 61 13.36 -12.80 -4.69
N PHE A 62 12.70 -13.85 -4.21
CA PHE A 62 11.26 -14.01 -4.17
C PHE A 62 10.76 -14.09 -2.72
N ILE A 63 9.93 -13.11 -2.34
CA ILE A 63 9.50 -12.88 -0.96
C ILE A 63 8.01 -13.19 -0.82
N LEU A 64 7.61 -13.85 0.26
CA LEU A 64 6.20 -13.98 0.65
C LEU A 64 5.87 -13.00 1.78
N ARG A 65 4.92 -12.09 1.55
CA ARG A 65 4.41 -11.16 2.56
C ARG A 65 2.90 -11.32 2.73
N ILE A 66 2.42 -11.44 3.96
CA ILE A 66 1.00 -11.63 4.24
C ILE A 66 0.34 -10.28 4.52
N GLU A 67 -0.61 -9.87 3.66
CA GLU A 67 -1.32 -8.59 3.78
C GLU A 67 -2.62 -8.75 4.59
N ASP A 68 -2.47 -8.96 5.90
CA ASP A 68 -3.51 -9.27 6.89
C ASP A 68 -4.07 -8.06 7.67
N THR A 69 -3.93 -6.85 7.13
CA THR A 69 -4.40 -5.60 7.77
C THR A 69 -5.93 -5.47 7.87
N ASP A 70 -6.66 -6.34 7.17
CA ASP A 70 -8.11 -6.49 7.25
C ASP A 70 -8.49 -7.74 8.04
N THR A 71 -8.36 -7.62 9.37
CA THR A 71 -8.60 -8.70 10.31
C THR A 71 -10.04 -9.23 10.24
N ALA A 72 -11.02 -8.37 9.94
CA ALA A 72 -12.43 -8.75 9.84
C ALA A 72 -12.74 -9.68 8.64
N ARG A 73 -11.90 -9.65 7.61
CA ARG A 73 -12.04 -10.51 6.41
C ARG A 73 -11.06 -11.68 6.39
N THR A 74 -10.23 -11.83 7.41
CA THR A 74 -9.23 -12.91 7.46
C THR A 74 -9.91 -14.27 7.57
N VAL A 75 -9.46 -15.22 6.76
CA VAL A 75 -9.96 -16.60 6.70
C VAL A 75 -8.91 -17.53 7.28
N GLU A 76 -9.32 -18.34 8.26
CA GLU A 76 -8.47 -19.36 8.88
C GLU A 76 -8.00 -20.39 7.83
N GLY A 77 -6.74 -20.82 7.94
CA GLY A 77 -6.12 -21.75 6.99
C GLY A 77 -5.75 -21.14 5.63
N ALA A 78 -6.12 -19.89 5.32
CA ALA A 78 -5.74 -19.26 4.05
C ALA A 78 -4.23 -19.09 3.91
N VAL A 79 -3.52 -18.72 4.99
CA VAL A 79 -2.05 -18.57 4.95
C VAL A 79 -1.37 -19.92 4.70
N ASP A 80 -1.86 -20.99 5.33
CA ASP A 80 -1.34 -22.35 5.12
C ASP A 80 -1.60 -22.83 3.69
N ASP A 81 -2.78 -22.55 3.13
CA ASP A 81 -3.10 -22.79 1.71
C ASP A 81 -2.10 -22.07 0.78
N PHE A 82 -1.73 -20.83 1.11
CA PHE A 82 -0.78 -20.07 0.30
C PHE A 82 0.61 -20.73 0.31
N ILE A 83 1.10 -21.08 1.50
CA ILE A 83 2.42 -21.70 1.69
C ILE A 83 2.45 -23.08 1.00
N ASN A 84 1.43 -23.91 1.23
CA ASN A 84 1.32 -25.24 0.65
C ASN A 84 1.17 -25.18 -0.88
N GLY A 85 0.39 -24.24 -1.41
CA GLY A 85 0.23 -24.04 -2.85
C GLY A 85 1.53 -23.62 -3.54
N LEU A 86 2.32 -22.74 -2.91
CA LEU A 86 3.64 -22.37 -3.40
C LEU A 86 4.62 -23.55 -3.35
N ALA A 87 4.63 -24.30 -2.26
CA ALA A 87 5.46 -25.51 -2.13
C ALA A 87 5.09 -26.57 -3.18
N TRP A 88 3.81 -26.79 -3.43
CA TRP A 88 3.31 -27.72 -4.44
C TRP A 88 3.72 -27.33 -5.87
N LEU A 89 3.77 -26.02 -6.17
CA LEU A 89 4.29 -25.50 -7.43
C LEU A 89 5.82 -25.56 -7.55
N GLY A 90 6.52 -25.96 -6.49
CA GLY A 90 7.99 -25.96 -6.44
C GLY A 90 8.58 -24.54 -6.41
N THR A 91 7.83 -23.53 -5.97
CA THR A 91 8.34 -22.16 -5.83
C THR A 91 8.96 -21.98 -4.45
N ASP A 92 10.29 -22.03 -4.40
CA ASP A 92 11.05 -21.72 -3.19
C ASP A 92 11.01 -20.23 -2.85
N ILE A 93 10.78 -19.93 -1.57
CA ILE A 93 10.69 -18.58 -1.01
C ILE A 93 12.04 -18.25 -0.38
N ASP A 94 12.60 -17.06 -0.65
CA ASP A 94 13.88 -16.63 -0.07
C ASP A 94 13.69 -15.89 1.27
N GLU A 95 12.57 -15.19 1.43
CA GLU A 95 12.16 -14.56 2.69
C GLU A 95 10.64 -14.65 2.89
N GLY A 96 10.17 -14.89 4.11
CA GLY A 96 8.73 -14.97 4.35
C GLY A 96 8.33 -15.36 5.78
N PRO A 97 7.03 -15.59 6.01
CA PRO A 97 6.48 -15.78 7.36
C PRO A 97 7.01 -17.03 8.09
N VAL A 98 7.42 -18.07 7.35
CA VAL A 98 7.90 -19.33 7.94
C VAL A 98 9.43 -19.32 8.10
N ILE A 99 10.15 -18.99 7.03
CA ILE A 99 11.62 -19.05 6.99
C ILE A 99 12.30 -17.80 7.57
N GLY A 100 11.54 -16.73 7.81
CA GLY A 100 12.08 -15.45 8.25
C GLY A 100 12.81 -14.72 7.12
N GLY A 101 13.79 -13.91 7.49
CA GLY A 101 14.57 -13.08 6.57
C GLY A 101 14.89 -11.72 7.17
N LEU A 102 15.71 -10.93 6.48
CA LEU A 102 16.28 -9.69 7.02
C LEU A 102 15.23 -8.62 7.36
N TYR A 103 14.10 -8.61 6.65
CA TYR A 103 13.09 -7.54 6.73
C TYR A 103 11.82 -7.94 7.48
N GLY A 104 11.87 -9.07 8.20
CA GLY A 104 10.75 -9.53 9.02
C GLY A 104 10.33 -8.48 10.06
N PRO A 105 9.09 -8.56 10.59
CA PRO A 105 8.10 -9.60 10.34
C PRO A 105 7.47 -9.53 8.94
N TYR A 106 6.97 -10.66 8.42
CA TYR A 106 6.31 -10.76 7.10
C TYR A 106 4.78 -10.81 7.18
N TYR A 107 4.21 -10.51 8.35
CA TYR A 107 2.79 -10.25 8.55
C TYR A 107 2.58 -8.76 8.76
N GLN A 108 1.71 -8.14 7.99
CA GLN A 108 1.52 -6.69 8.05
C GLN A 108 0.92 -6.22 9.38
N VAL A 109 0.05 -7.01 10.02
CA VAL A 109 -0.52 -6.67 11.34
C VAL A 109 0.57 -6.48 12.41
N GLN A 110 1.65 -7.26 12.31
CA GLN A 110 2.80 -7.22 13.23
C GLN A 110 3.72 -6.02 12.97
N ARG A 111 3.45 -5.23 11.92
CA ARG A 111 4.23 -4.06 11.48
C ARG A 111 3.45 -2.75 11.65
N SER A 112 2.32 -2.78 12.36
CA SER A 112 1.41 -1.63 12.53
C SER A 112 2.10 -0.37 13.06
N SER A 113 3.07 -0.50 13.97
CA SER A 113 3.86 0.62 14.50
C SER A 113 4.65 1.35 13.41
N LEU A 114 5.21 0.64 12.44
CA LEU A 114 5.92 1.26 11.31
C LEU A 114 4.98 2.13 10.48
N TYR A 115 3.77 1.64 10.20
CA TYR A 115 2.81 2.42 9.42
C TYR A 115 2.32 3.66 10.16
N GLN A 116 2.15 3.57 11.48
CA GLN A 116 1.82 4.74 12.31
C GLN A 116 2.92 5.81 12.27
N GLN A 117 4.19 5.39 12.26
CA GLN A 117 5.33 6.30 12.12
C GLN A 117 5.29 7.03 10.77
N TYR A 118 5.12 6.31 9.65
CA TYR A 118 5.05 6.94 8.32
C TYR A 118 3.80 7.80 8.13
N ALA A 119 2.65 7.40 8.69
CA ALA A 119 1.46 8.26 8.69
C ALA A 119 1.71 9.56 9.46
N SER A 120 2.41 9.50 10.60
CA SER A 120 2.79 10.67 11.38
C SER A 120 3.78 11.57 10.63
N GLN A 121 4.75 10.99 9.93
CA GLN A 121 5.68 11.72 9.06
C GLN A 121 4.95 12.44 7.90
N LEU A 122 3.97 11.77 7.28
CA LEU A 122 3.16 12.39 6.23
C LEU A 122 2.32 13.55 6.76
N ILE A 123 1.79 13.46 7.98
CA ILE A 123 1.10 14.60 8.63
C ILE A 123 2.09 15.74 8.89
N ALA A 124 3.24 15.45 9.51
CA ALA A 124 4.23 16.46 9.86
C ALA A 124 4.80 17.20 8.63
N SER A 125 4.85 16.53 7.48
CA SER A 125 5.29 17.11 6.21
C SER A 125 4.17 17.76 5.38
N GLY A 126 2.94 17.81 5.89
CA GLY A 126 1.79 18.42 5.22
C GLY A 126 1.18 17.59 4.08
N HIS A 127 1.59 16.34 3.93
CA HIS A 127 1.09 15.41 2.90
C HIS A 127 -0.09 14.56 3.37
N ALA A 128 -0.47 14.65 4.64
CA ALA A 128 -1.63 13.96 5.20
C ALA A 128 -2.27 14.80 6.32
N TYR A 129 -3.52 14.48 6.67
CA TYR A 129 -4.26 15.17 7.72
C TYR A 129 -5.19 14.23 8.47
N ARG A 130 -5.57 14.61 9.70
CA ARG A 130 -6.57 13.89 10.50
C ARG A 130 -7.97 14.20 10.02
N CYS A 131 -8.79 13.17 9.87
CA CYS A 131 -10.19 13.27 9.48
C CYS A 131 -11.08 12.67 10.58
N TYR A 132 -11.97 13.50 11.13
CA TYR A 132 -12.93 13.15 12.19
C TYR A 132 -14.34 12.86 11.65
N CYS A 133 -14.51 12.76 10.33
CA CYS A 133 -15.80 12.45 9.73
C CYS A 133 -16.31 11.09 10.22
N THR A 134 -17.54 11.06 10.77
CA THR A 134 -18.17 9.83 11.21
C THR A 134 -18.61 8.95 10.02
N PRO A 135 -18.77 7.63 10.22
CA PRO A 135 -19.32 6.75 9.19
C PRO A 135 -20.66 7.23 8.63
N GLU A 136 -21.54 7.77 9.48
CA GLU A 136 -22.86 8.27 9.10
C GLU A 136 -22.76 9.48 8.17
N ARG A 137 -21.85 10.42 8.45
CA ARG A 137 -21.57 11.56 7.57
C ARG A 137 -21.06 11.08 6.21
N LEU A 138 -20.11 10.15 6.20
CA LEU A 138 -19.53 9.61 4.97
C LEU A 138 -20.59 8.89 4.14
N GLU A 139 -21.52 8.17 4.77
CA GLU A 139 -22.62 7.50 4.10
C GLU A 139 -23.62 8.50 3.50
N ALA A 140 -23.99 9.54 4.25
CA ALA A 140 -24.84 10.61 3.74
C ALA A 140 -24.21 11.33 2.53
N MET A 141 -22.91 11.62 2.61
CA MET A 141 -22.12 12.21 1.52
C MET A 141 -22.15 11.33 0.27
N ARG A 142 -21.94 10.02 0.40
CA ARG A 142 -21.99 9.07 -0.73
C ARG A 142 -23.37 9.02 -1.37
N LYS A 143 -24.44 8.94 -0.57
CA LYS A 143 -25.83 8.95 -1.07
C LYS A 143 -26.14 10.23 -1.83
N ALA A 144 -25.67 11.38 -1.34
CA ALA A 144 -25.83 12.65 -2.03
C ALA A 144 -25.10 12.68 -3.39
N GLN A 145 -23.86 12.19 -3.44
CA GLN A 145 -23.10 12.06 -4.70
C GLN A 145 -23.78 11.12 -5.69
N GLU A 146 -24.26 9.97 -5.23
CA GLU A 146 -24.99 9.00 -6.05
C GLU A 146 -26.29 9.58 -6.64
N ALA A 147 -27.09 10.26 -5.81
CA ALA A 147 -28.31 10.93 -6.26
C ALA A 147 -28.02 12.00 -7.33
N GLN A 148 -26.86 12.65 -7.26
CA GLN A 148 -26.39 13.63 -8.25
C GLN A 148 -25.61 13.00 -9.42
N LYS A 149 -25.45 11.67 -9.45
CA LYS A 149 -24.64 10.92 -10.43
C LYS A 149 -23.18 11.39 -10.49
N LEU A 150 -22.66 11.88 -9.38
CA LEU A 150 -21.26 12.28 -9.24
C LEU A 150 -20.40 11.05 -8.89
N PRO A 151 -19.12 11.03 -9.31
CA PRO A 151 -18.19 9.99 -8.89
C PRO A 151 -18.07 9.95 -7.35
N PRO A 152 -18.04 8.77 -6.72
CA PRO A 152 -17.89 8.65 -5.28
C PRO A 152 -16.48 9.10 -4.86
N ARG A 153 -16.38 10.18 -4.11
CA ARG A 153 -15.10 10.76 -3.66
C ARG A 153 -15.27 11.38 -2.28
N TYR A 154 -14.25 11.28 -1.42
CA TYR A 154 -14.25 12.08 -0.20
C TYR A 154 -14.24 13.56 -0.53
N ASP A 155 -15.07 14.33 0.16
CA ASP A 155 -15.31 15.76 -0.07
C ASP A 155 -14.21 16.67 0.51
N ARG A 156 -13.16 16.08 1.08
CA ARG A 156 -12.01 16.80 1.69
C ARG A 156 -12.42 17.69 2.86
N HIS A 157 -13.55 17.39 3.52
CA HIS A 157 -14.09 18.21 4.60
C HIS A 157 -13.09 18.53 5.72
N CYS A 158 -12.27 17.56 6.12
CA CYS A 158 -11.30 17.77 7.19
C CYS A 158 -9.92 18.28 6.71
N ARG A 159 -9.73 18.57 5.42
CA ARG A 159 -8.41 18.89 4.85
C ARG A 159 -7.84 20.22 5.32
N TYR A 160 -8.72 21.17 5.61
CA TYR A 160 -8.36 22.55 5.96
C TYR A 160 -8.86 22.93 7.35
N LEU A 161 -9.04 21.95 8.23
CA LEU A 161 -9.34 22.25 9.62
C LEU A 161 -8.19 23.04 10.23
N THR A 162 -8.55 24.02 11.04
CA THR A 162 -7.64 24.80 11.87
C THR A 162 -7.15 23.99 13.06
N ASP A 163 -6.05 24.43 13.68
CA ASP A 163 -5.53 23.79 14.90
C ASP A 163 -6.55 23.85 16.04
N GLU A 164 -7.36 24.92 16.10
CA GLU A 164 -8.48 25.05 17.04
C GLU A 164 -9.56 23.99 16.79
N GLU A 165 -9.94 23.76 15.54
CA GLU A 165 -10.92 22.71 15.19
C GLU A 165 -10.38 21.30 15.45
N HIS A 166 -9.10 21.06 15.17
CA HIS A 166 -8.43 19.82 15.54
C HIS A 166 -8.49 19.59 17.05
N THR A 167 -8.12 20.61 17.84
CA THR A 167 -8.15 20.55 19.30
C THR A 167 -9.57 20.32 19.83
N ALA A 168 -10.56 21.02 19.29
CA ALA A 168 -11.96 20.87 19.70
C ALA A 168 -12.48 19.44 19.45
N ASN A 169 -12.15 18.85 18.29
CA ASN A 169 -12.52 17.46 17.97
C ASN A 169 -11.82 16.45 18.89
N GLU A 170 -10.56 16.68 19.24
CA GLU A 170 -9.80 15.84 20.17
C GLU A 170 -10.34 15.92 21.61
N VAL A 171 -10.67 17.13 22.09
CA VAL A 171 -11.33 17.35 23.40
C VAL A 171 -12.72 16.71 23.45
N ALA A 172 -13.45 16.73 22.35
CA ALA A 172 -14.74 16.05 22.22
C ALA A 172 -14.62 14.51 22.15
N GLY A 173 -13.39 13.96 22.14
CA GLY A 173 -13.14 12.52 22.11
C GLY A 173 -13.48 11.86 20.77
N LEU A 174 -13.53 12.63 19.68
CA LEU A 174 -13.84 12.07 18.37
C LEU A 174 -12.67 11.20 17.87
N SER A 175 -13.00 9.98 17.45
CA SER A 175 -12.05 9.13 16.74
C SER A 175 -11.71 9.73 15.38
N TRP A 176 -10.46 9.55 14.94
CA TRP A 176 -10.00 10.06 13.66
C TRP A 176 -9.30 8.99 12.83
N THR A 177 -9.26 9.24 11.53
CA THR A 177 -8.44 8.51 10.56
C THR A 177 -7.39 9.46 9.99
N VAL A 178 -6.35 8.94 9.35
CA VAL A 178 -5.41 9.75 8.58
C VAL A 178 -5.72 9.59 7.11
N ARG A 179 -5.88 10.71 6.41
CA ARG A 179 -6.07 10.76 4.95
C ARG A 179 -4.86 11.34 4.27
N PHE A 180 -4.51 10.80 3.11
CA PHE A 180 -3.46 11.36 2.26
C PHE A 180 -4.01 12.56 1.48
N ALA A 181 -3.30 13.68 1.53
CA ALA A 181 -3.66 14.91 0.85
C ALA A 181 -3.26 14.84 -0.63
N MET A 182 -4.07 14.17 -1.46
CA MET A 182 -3.82 14.09 -2.91
C MET A 182 -3.72 15.50 -3.53
N PRO A 183 -2.79 15.76 -4.47
CA PRO A 183 -2.79 17.01 -5.22
C PRO A 183 -4.15 17.30 -5.85
N LEU A 184 -4.57 18.57 -5.86
CA LEU A 184 -5.90 18.95 -6.36
C LEU A 184 -5.94 19.04 -7.89
N ASP A 185 -4.80 19.42 -8.48
CA ASP A 185 -4.62 19.73 -9.87
C ASP A 185 -3.36 19.05 -10.44
N GLY A 186 -3.15 19.21 -11.74
CA GLY A 186 -2.09 18.55 -12.48
C GLY A 186 -2.35 17.07 -12.74
N GLU A 187 -1.28 16.36 -13.08
CA GLU A 187 -1.34 14.98 -13.54
C GLU A 187 -0.32 14.11 -12.79
N THR A 188 -0.64 12.82 -12.67
CA THR A 188 0.28 11.78 -12.23
C THR A 188 0.52 10.83 -13.39
N VAL A 189 1.80 10.65 -13.74
CA VAL A 189 2.21 9.65 -14.73
C VAL A 189 2.61 8.38 -14.00
N VAL A 190 2.02 7.26 -14.39
CA VAL A 190 2.41 5.92 -13.97
C VAL A 190 3.18 5.27 -15.11
N HIS A 191 4.42 4.89 -14.86
CA HIS A 191 5.24 4.13 -15.80
C HIS A 191 5.06 2.64 -15.52
N ASP A 192 4.31 1.95 -16.38
CA ASP A 192 4.15 0.50 -16.31
C ASP A 192 4.94 -0.16 -17.45
N GLN A 193 5.63 -1.25 -17.13
CA GLN A 193 6.51 -1.93 -18.07
C GLN A 193 5.75 -2.75 -19.13
N LEU A 194 4.46 -3.04 -18.91
CA LEU A 194 3.58 -3.73 -19.86
C LEU A 194 2.60 -2.77 -20.56
N HIS A 195 2.08 -1.78 -19.84
CA HIS A 195 1.07 -0.84 -20.35
C HIS A 195 1.65 0.51 -20.81
N GLY A 196 2.95 0.74 -20.62
CA GLY A 196 3.62 1.99 -20.95
C GLY A 196 3.24 3.13 -20.00
N ASN A 197 3.27 4.36 -20.51
CA ASN A 197 2.95 5.56 -19.73
C ASN A 197 1.44 5.77 -19.64
N MET A 198 0.90 5.74 -18.43
CA MET A 198 -0.52 6.05 -18.15
C MET A 198 -0.61 7.36 -17.40
N VAL A 199 -1.41 8.31 -17.91
CA VAL A 199 -1.56 9.65 -17.33
C VAL A 199 -2.92 9.76 -16.63
N PHE A 200 -2.91 10.20 -15.38
CA PHE A 200 -4.10 10.35 -14.54
C PHE A 200 -4.22 11.80 -14.06
N LYS A 201 -5.41 12.39 -14.18
CA LYS A 201 -5.69 13.72 -13.62
C LYS A 201 -5.77 13.62 -12.09
N ASN A 202 -5.06 14.47 -11.38
CA ASN A 202 -5.08 14.45 -9.91
C ASN A 202 -6.44 14.87 -9.35
N SER A 203 -7.17 15.72 -10.09
CA SER A 203 -8.56 16.08 -9.78
C SER A 203 -9.51 14.88 -9.75
N ASP A 204 -9.13 13.76 -10.39
CA ASP A 204 -9.92 12.53 -10.40
C ASP A 204 -9.68 11.61 -9.20
N LEU A 205 -8.69 11.94 -8.37
CA LEU A 205 -8.23 11.14 -7.25
C LEU A 205 -8.62 11.81 -5.93
N ASP A 206 -9.24 11.04 -5.05
CA ASP A 206 -9.71 11.49 -3.74
C ASP A 206 -8.67 11.24 -2.63
N ASP A 207 -8.87 11.92 -1.50
CA ASP A 207 -8.00 11.82 -0.33
C ASP A 207 -8.28 10.51 0.42
N MET A 208 -7.57 9.46 0.02
CA MET A 208 -7.74 8.10 0.56
C MET A 208 -7.31 8.01 2.03
N VAL A 209 -7.95 7.11 2.78
CA VAL A 209 -7.51 6.77 4.14
C VAL A 209 -6.21 5.97 4.05
N ILE A 210 -5.19 6.41 4.80
CA ILE A 210 -3.89 5.74 4.94
C ILE A 210 -3.65 5.18 6.35
N LEU A 211 -4.41 5.62 7.34
CA LEU A 211 -4.44 5.01 8.68
C LEU A 211 -5.86 5.01 9.24
N LYS A 212 -6.34 3.84 9.67
CA LYS A 212 -7.64 3.69 10.32
C LYS A 212 -7.57 4.17 11.79
N SER A 213 -8.72 4.45 12.39
CA SER A 213 -8.82 4.88 13.79
C SER A 213 -8.33 3.84 14.80
N ASN A 214 -8.33 2.57 14.42
CA ASN A 214 -7.75 1.49 15.23
C ASN A 214 -6.22 1.34 15.06
N GLY A 215 -5.55 2.29 14.40
CA GLY A 215 -4.10 2.30 14.23
C GLY A 215 -3.56 1.33 13.17
N LEU A 216 -4.42 0.60 12.45
CA LEU A 216 -4.02 -0.25 11.33
C LEU A 216 -4.03 0.55 10.02
N ALA A 217 -2.99 0.36 9.21
CA ALA A 217 -2.94 0.92 7.87
C ALA A 217 -3.78 0.09 6.89
N PRO A 218 -4.63 0.71 6.05
CA PRO A 218 -5.17 0.04 4.87
C PRO A 218 -4.07 -0.34 3.88
N TYR A 219 -4.45 -1.11 2.86
CA TYR A 219 -3.59 -1.59 1.79
C TYR A 219 -2.60 -0.52 1.27
N HIS A 220 -3.07 0.66 0.90
CA HIS A 220 -2.24 1.66 0.20
C HIS A 220 -0.98 2.09 0.96
N LEU A 221 -1.07 2.30 2.28
CA LEU A 221 0.10 2.68 3.08
C LEU A 221 0.95 1.46 3.42
N ALA A 222 0.33 0.37 3.88
CA ALA A 222 1.06 -0.84 4.30
C ALA A 222 1.86 -1.46 3.15
N HIS A 223 1.22 -1.62 1.99
CA HIS A 223 1.85 -2.13 0.77
C HIS A 223 3.07 -1.32 0.35
N LEU A 224 2.94 0.01 0.34
CA LEU A 224 3.98 0.93 -0.13
C LEU A 224 5.15 1.01 0.84
N VAL A 225 4.87 1.12 2.15
CA VAL A 225 5.89 1.11 3.20
C VAL A 225 6.68 -0.20 3.18
N ASP A 226 6.00 -1.33 3.05
CA ASP A 226 6.69 -2.62 3.03
C ASP A 226 7.46 -2.86 1.74
N ASP A 227 6.94 -2.44 0.58
CA ASP A 227 7.69 -2.56 -0.67
C ASP A 227 8.99 -1.75 -0.59
N HIS A 228 8.95 -0.54 -0.03
CA HIS A 228 10.16 0.26 0.19
C HIS A 228 11.11 -0.39 1.19
N LEU A 229 10.63 -0.75 2.39
CA LEU A 229 11.49 -1.27 3.45
C LEU A 229 12.04 -2.66 3.16
N MET A 230 11.33 -3.48 2.39
CA MET A 230 11.82 -4.79 1.95
C MET A 230 12.66 -4.69 0.67
N GLY A 231 12.95 -3.48 0.18
CA GLY A 231 13.77 -3.24 -1.01
C GLY A 231 13.17 -3.83 -2.29
N ILE A 232 11.84 -3.86 -2.42
CA ILE A 232 11.17 -4.38 -3.60
C ILE A 232 11.48 -3.49 -4.79
N THR A 233 11.95 -4.11 -5.86
CA THR A 233 12.39 -3.41 -7.09
C THR A 233 11.36 -3.57 -8.21
N HIS A 234 10.67 -4.72 -8.27
CA HIS A 234 9.68 -5.03 -9.29
C HIS A 234 8.37 -5.47 -8.62
N VAL A 235 7.29 -4.75 -8.92
CA VAL A 235 5.95 -5.03 -8.41
C VAL A 235 5.10 -5.62 -9.52
N LEU A 236 5.04 -6.95 -9.54
CA LEU A 236 4.13 -7.72 -10.39
C LEU A 236 2.82 -7.95 -9.61
N ARG A 237 1.70 -7.54 -10.21
CA ARG A 237 0.34 -7.70 -9.65
C ARG A 237 -0.71 -7.62 -10.76
N GLY A 238 -1.95 -8.02 -10.47
CA GLY A 238 -3.04 -7.94 -11.45
C GLY A 238 -3.38 -6.51 -11.87
N GLU A 239 -3.86 -6.35 -13.10
CA GLU A 239 -4.26 -5.04 -13.66
C GLU A 239 -5.44 -4.38 -12.95
N GLU A 240 -6.18 -5.11 -12.10
CA GLU A 240 -7.18 -4.50 -11.20
C GLU A 240 -6.60 -3.43 -10.26
N TRP A 241 -5.28 -3.42 -10.06
CA TRP A 241 -4.60 -2.44 -9.21
C TRP A 241 -4.13 -1.18 -9.94
N ILE A 242 -4.29 -1.09 -11.27
CA ILE A 242 -3.96 0.12 -12.06
C ILE A 242 -4.63 1.38 -11.50
N PRO A 243 -5.93 1.39 -11.13
CA PRO A 243 -6.57 2.59 -10.57
C PRO A 243 -5.94 3.09 -9.26
N SER A 244 -5.20 2.24 -8.54
CA SER A 244 -4.49 2.59 -7.31
C SER A 244 -3.07 3.09 -7.57
N ALA A 245 -2.48 2.75 -8.72
CA ALA A 245 -1.11 3.10 -9.06
C ALA A 245 -0.78 4.61 -8.98
N PRO A 246 -1.61 5.55 -9.47
CA PRO A 246 -1.28 6.98 -9.35
C PRO A 246 -1.25 7.46 -7.88
N ARG A 247 -2.09 6.88 -7.01
CA ARG A 247 -2.04 7.17 -5.56
C ARG A 247 -0.74 6.67 -4.94
N HIS A 248 -0.25 5.51 -5.36
CA HIS A 248 1.01 4.97 -4.88
C HIS A 248 2.19 5.82 -5.37
N VAL A 249 2.18 6.31 -6.62
CA VAL A 249 3.21 7.23 -7.13
C VAL A 249 3.26 8.51 -6.29
N GLN A 250 2.10 9.10 -5.96
CA GLN A 250 2.06 10.31 -5.13
C GLN A 250 2.52 10.06 -3.69
N LEU A 251 2.21 8.91 -3.11
CA LEU A 251 2.73 8.52 -1.79
C LEU A 251 4.27 8.37 -1.80
N HIS A 252 4.84 7.71 -2.82
CA HIS A 252 6.31 7.62 -2.95
C HIS A 252 6.92 9.02 -3.03
N LYS A 253 6.35 9.90 -3.88
CA LYS A 253 6.81 11.28 -4.02
C LYS A 253 6.76 12.05 -2.69
N ALA A 254 5.67 11.92 -1.94
CA ALA A 254 5.50 12.57 -0.64
C ALA A 254 6.52 12.10 0.41
N LEU A 255 6.95 10.85 0.33
CA LEU A 255 7.97 10.27 1.22
C LEU A 255 9.40 10.45 0.68
N GLY A 256 9.56 10.99 -0.54
CA GLY A 256 10.86 11.13 -1.19
C GLY A 256 11.47 9.81 -1.67
N TRP A 257 10.63 8.79 -1.93
CA TRP A 257 11.06 7.46 -2.32
C TRP A 257 11.02 7.25 -3.84
N GLU A 258 11.91 6.39 -4.34
CA GLU A 258 11.84 5.91 -5.72
C GLU A 258 10.67 4.93 -5.89
N VAL A 259 9.99 5.03 -7.03
CA VAL A 259 8.88 4.13 -7.38
C VAL A 259 9.45 2.84 -7.97
N PRO A 260 9.05 1.65 -7.50
CA PRO A 260 9.49 0.38 -8.08
C PRO A 260 8.93 0.21 -9.51
N LEU A 261 9.54 -0.70 -10.28
CA LEU A 261 9.05 -1.02 -11.61
C LEU A 261 7.70 -1.75 -11.51
N TYR A 262 6.65 -1.15 -12.07
CA TYR A 262 5.31 -1.77 -12.11
C TYR A 262 5.13 -2.65 -13.35
N TYR A 263 4.55 -3.83 -13.12
CA TYR A 263 4.10 -4.76 -14.16
C TYR A 263 2.68 -5.21 -13.82
N HIS A 264 1.68 -4.52 -14.37
CA HIS A 264 0.27 -4.86 -14.17
C HIS A 264 -0.17 -5.98 -15.13
N LEU A 265 -0.24 -7.21 -14.60
CA LEU A 265 -0.52 -8.42 -15.35
C LEU A 265 -1.99 -8.47 -15.84
N PRO A 266 -2.25 -8.68 -17.15
CA PRO A 266 -3.60 -8.73 -17.70
C PRO A 266 -4.49 -9.77 -17.05
N ASN A 267 -5.80 -9.53 -16.93
CA ASN A 267 -6.71 -10.50 -16.31
C ASN A 267 -6.70 -11.86 -17.02
N VAL A 268 -6.77 -12.96 -16.25
CA VAL A 268 -7.03 -14.29 -16.81
C VAL A 268 -8.52 -14.38 -17.14
N LEU A 269 -8.84 -14.64 -18.40
CA LEU A 269 -10.21 -14.77 -18.88
C LEU A 269 -10.59 -16.25 -18.99
N GLY A 270 -11.85 -16.56 -18.67
CA GLY A 270 -12.45 -17.86 -18.96
C GLY A 270 -12.81 -18.01 -20.43
N LYS A 271 -13.33 -19.19 -20.80
CA LYS A 271 -13.83 -19.45 -22.17
C LYS A 271 -14.94 -18.47 -22.58
N ASP A 272 -15.67 -17.92 -21.61
CA ASP A 272 -16.72 -16.92 -21.78
C ASP A 272 -16.19 -15.48 -21.93
N LYS A 273 -14.87 -15.30 -22.00
CA LYS A 273 -14.15 -14.01 -22.00
C LYS A 273 -14.39 -13.16 -20.75
N LYS A 274 -14.96 -13.73 -19.68
CA LYS A 274 -15.12 -13.03 -18.39
C LYS A 274 -13.92 -13.32 -17.50
N LYS A 275 -13.61 -12.36 -16.61
CA LYS A 275 -12.54 -12.51 -15.62
C LYS A 275 -12.77 -13.73 -14.74
N LEU A 276 -11.77 -14.62 -14.65
CA LEU A 276 -11.75 -15.69 -13.65
C LEU A 276 -11.61 -15.05 -12.26
N SER A 277 -12.44 -15.48 -11.31
CA SER A 277 -12.45 -14.95 -9.94
C SER A 277 -12.71 -16.05 -8.92
N LYS A 278 -12.40 -15.77 -7.64
CA LYS A 278 -12.61 -16.67 -6.50
C LYS A 278 -14.03 -17.28 -6.43
N ARG A 279 -15.04 -16.60 -6.99
CA ARG A 279 -16.45 -17.02 -6.89
C ARG A 279 -16.91 -18.00 -7.99
N ARG A 280 -16.16 -18.17 -9.07
CA ARG A 280 -16.68 -18.87 -10.26
C ARG A 280 -15.94 -20.15 -10.65
N ASN A 281 -14.67 -20.31 -10.29
CA ASN A 281 -13.87 -21.42 -10.80
C ASN A 281 -12.79 -21.83 -9.77
N ALA A 282 -13.23 -22.53 -8.73
CA ALA A 282 -12.34 -23.34 -7.89
C ALA A 282 -11.92 -24.59 -8.67
#